data_AF-W1WD06-F1
#
_entry.id   AF-W1WD06-F1
#
_cell.length_a   1.000
_cell.length_b   1.000
_cell.length_c   1.000
_cell.angle_alpha   90.00
_cell.angle_beta   90.00
_cell.angle_gamma   90.00
#
_symmetry.space_group_name_H-M   'P 1'
#
loop_
_entity.id
_entity.type
_entity.pdbx_description
1 polymer ?
#
loop_
_entity_poly.entity_id
_entity_poly.type
_entity_poly.pdbx_seq_one_letter_code
_entity_poly.pdbx_strand_id
1 'polypeptide(L)' 'MTYCDNQALREEMYRAYSTRASDQGPNAGKWDNSKVMEEILALRHELAQLLGFENYAFKSL' A
#
# COMPACT_ATOMS: atom_id res chain seq x y z
N MET A 1 4.52 -15.84 12.43
CA MET A 1 5.93 -15.40 12.46
C MET A 1 6.64 -15.78 13.75
N THR A 2 6.06 -15.49 14.91
CA THR A 2 6.79 -15.60 16.20
C THR A 2 6.89 -17.01 16.80
N TYR A 3 5.90 -17.88 16.60
CA TYR A 3 5.82 -19.17 17.34
C TYR A 3 5.76 -20.42 16.46
N CYS A 4 5.78 -20.27 15.14
CA CYS A 4 5.79 -21.41 14.24
C CYS A 4 7.24 -21.74 13.92
N ASP A 5 7.72 -22.95 14.20
CA ASP A 5 9.10 -23.35 13.92
C ASP A 5 9.35 -23.67 12.44
N ASN A 6 8.30 -24.04 11.70
CA ASN A 6 8.39 -24.33 10.27
C ASN A 6 8.66 -23.05 9.45
N GLN A 7 9.89 -22.93 8.96
CA GLN A 7 10.33 -21.78 8.17
C GLN A 7 9.55 -21.61 6.86
N ALA A 8 9.28 -22.69 6.13
CA ALA A 8 8.56 -22.63 4.87
C ALA A 8 7.14 -22.07 5.05
N LEU A 9 6.45 -22.53 6.11
CA LEU A 9 5.12 -22.01 6.45
C LEU A 9 5.17 -20.54 6.88
N ARG A 10 6.19 -20.11 7.61
CA ARG A 10 6.38 -18.69 7.94
C ARG A 10 6.60 -17.84 6.69
N GLU A 11 7.40 -18.33 5.73
CA GLU A 11 7.63 -17.62 4.47
C GLU A 11 6.33 -17.47 3.67
N GLU A 12 5.57 -18.55 3.51
CA GLU A 12 4.29 -18.53 2.80
C GLU A 12 3.33 -17.51 3.43
N MET A 13 3.16 -17.57 4.75
CA MET A 13 2.31 -16.64 5.50
C MET A 13 2.79 -15.18 5.38
N TYR A 14 4.10 -14.95 5.49
CA TYR A 14 4.69 -13.61 5.34
C TYR A 14 4.42 -13.05 3.94
N ARG A 15 4.69 -13.84 2.90
CA ARG A 15 4.50 -13.42 1.51
C ARG A 15 3.03 -13.13 1.24
N ALA A 16 2.13 -14.04 1.61
CA ALA A 16 0.70 -13.86 1.44
C ALA A 16 0.18 -12.62 2.18
N TYR A 17 0.70 -12.30 3.38
CA TYR A 17 0.30 -11.14 4.17
C TYR A 17 0.83 -9.81 3.59
N SER A 18 2.10 -9.78 3.19
CA SER A 18 2.76 -8.57 2.67
C SER A 18 2.28 -8.18 1.28
N THR A 19 1.80 -9.14 0.48
CA THR A 19 1.28 -8.87 -0.87
C THR A 19 -0.25 -8.80 -0.94
N ARG A 20 -0.95 -8.68 0.20
CA ARG A 20 -2.41 -8.49 0.17
C ARG A 20 -2.76 -7.19 -0.54
N ALA A 21 -3.88 -7.23 -1.26
CA ALA A 21 -4.38 -6.08 -2.01
C ALA A 21 -3.34 -5.50 -2.99
N SER A 22 -2.51 -6.36 -3.58
CA SER A 22 -1.53 -5.99 -4.60
C SER A 22 -1.71 -6.84 -5.86
N ASP A 23 -0.90 -6.55 -6.86
CA ASP A 23 -0.70 -7.36 -8.06
C ASP A 23 0.13 -8.63 -7.81
N GLN A 24 0.57 -8.89 -6.57
CA GLN A 24 1.44 -10.01 -6.20
C GLN A 24 0.78 -11.00 -5.22
N GLY A 25 1.28 -12.24 -5.24
CA GLY A 25 0.89 -13.30 -4.33
C GLY A 25 -0.42 -14.02 -4.68
N PRO A 26 -1.00 -14.79 -3.73
CA PRO A 26 -2.04 -15.77 -4.04
C PRO A 26 -3.37 -15.16 -4.51
N ASN A 27 -3.60 -13.88 -4.20
CA ASN A 27 -4.79 -13.12 -4.60
C ASN A 27 -4.45 -11.94 -5.53
N ALA A 28 -3.32 -12.03 -6.24
CA ALA A 28 -2.84 -11.01 -7.17
C ALA A 28 -3.97 -10.46 -8.06
N GLY A 29 -4.10 -9.14 -8.11
CA GLY A 29 -5.02 -8.44 -9.01
C GLY A 29 -6.51 -8.46 -8.60
N LYS A 30 -6.92 -9.27 -7.60
CA LYS A 30 -8.33 -9.33 -7.18
C LYS A 30 -8.77 -8.11 -6.37
N TRP A 31 -7.86 -7.59 -5.54
CA TRP A 31 -8.10 -6.45 -4.64
C TRP A 31 -6.96 -5.45 -4.71
N ASP A 32 -6.28 -5.38 -5.85
CA ASP A 32 -5.12 -4.51 -6.04
C ASP A 32 -5.48 -3.04 -5.77
N ASN A 33 -4.84 -2.46 -4.75
CA ASN A 33 -5.06 -1.07 -4.33
C ASN A 33 -4.05 -0.10 -4.95
N SER A 34 -3.10 -0.57 -5.77
CA SER A 34 -2.02 0.25 -6.33
C SER A 34 -2.56 1.47 -7.07
N LYS A 35 -3.52 1.27 -7.98
CA LYS A 35 -4.16 2.36 -8.75
C LYS A 35 -4.90 3.36 -7.87
N VAL A 36 -5.56 2.87 -6.82
CA VAL A 36 -6.28 3.72 -5.86
C VAL A 36 -5.29 4.58 -5.08
N MET A 37 -4.15 4.01 -4.66
CA MET A 37 -3.10 4.78 -3.98
C MET A 37 -2.48 5.84 -4.90
N GLU A 38 -2.23 5.52 -6.17
CA GLU A 38 -1.73 6.49 -7.16
C GLU A 38 -2.70 7.68 -7.33
N GLU A 39 -4.00 7.38 -7.50
CA GLU A 39 -5.04 8.41 -7.62
C GLU A 39 -5.15 9.27 -6.36
N ILE A 40 -5.11 8.67 -5.18
CA ILE A 40 -5.11 9.40 -3.89
C ILE A 40 -3.91 10.35 -3.81
N LEU A 41 -2.71 9.92 -4.22
CA LEU A 41 -1.52 10.77 -4.19
C LEU A 41 -1.64 11.96 -5.16
N ALA A 42 -2.13 11.72 -6.37
CA ALA A 42 -2.37 12.77 -7.36
C ALA A 42 -3.38 13.81 -6.83
N LEU A 43 -4.54 13.36 -6.37
CA LEU A 43 -5.58 14.24 -5.82
C LEU A 43 -5.12 15.03 -4.59
N ARG A 44 -4.33 14.40 -3.71
CA ARG A 44 -3.74 15.09 -2.55
C ARG A 44 -2.74 16.16 -2.96
N HIS A 45 -1.95 15.91 -3.99
CA HIS A 45 -1.02 16.91 -4.52
C HIS A 45 -1.76 18.10 -5.13
N GLU A 46 -2.76 17.83 -5.98
CA GLU A 46 -3.62 18.88 -6.56
C GLU A 46 -4.31 19.72 -5.49
N LEU A 47 -4.88 19.07 -4.47
CA LEU A 47 -5.51 19.75 -3.33
C LEU A 47 -4.52 20.67 -2.59
N ALA A 48 -3.28 20.24 -2.38
CA ALA A 48 -2.27 21.06 -1.72
C ALA A 48 -1.95 22.31 -2.55
N GLN A 49 -1.76 22.14 -3.87
CA GLN A 49 -1.50 23.26 -4.79
C GLN A 49 -2.66 24.25 -4.82
N LEU A 50 -3.91 23.77 -4.86
CA LEU A 50 -5.11 24.61 -4.81
C LEU A 50 -5.20 25.45 -3.53
N LEU A 51 -4.67 24.94 -2.43
CA LEU A 51 -4.64 25.63 -1.14
C LEU A 51 -3.38 26.49 -0.95
N GLY A 52 -2.51 26.59 -1.96
CA GLY A 52 -1.28 27.39 -1.91
C GLY A 52 -0.11 26.72 -1.17
N PHE A 53 -0.20 25.42 -0.88
CA PHE A 53 0.90 24.64 -0.30
C PHE A 53 1.74 23.98 -1.40
N GLU A 54 3.04 23.81 -1.16
CA GLU A 54 3.95 23.14 -2.09
C GLU A 54 3.58 21.67 -2.33
N ASN A 55 3.17 20.97 -1.27
CA ASN A 55 2.75 19.58 -1.33
C ASN A 55 1.83 19.22 -0.16
N TYR A 56 1.25 18.02 -0.22
CA TYR A 56 0.28 17.58 0.77
C TYR A 56 0.87 17.37 2.17
N ALA A 57 2.19 17.12 2.29
CA ALA A 57 2.83 16.99 3.59
C ALA A 57 2.82 18.33 4.36
N PHE A 58 3.10 19.45 3.69
CA PHE A 58 3.00 20.78 4.28
C PHE A 58 1.57 21.16 4.67
N LYS A 59 0.57 20.76 3.87
CA LYS A 59 -0.85 20.98 4.19
C LYS A 59 -1.33 20.17 5.40
N SER A 60 -0.63 19.09 5.77
CA SER A 60 -1.03 18.15 6.82
C SER A 60 -0.43 18.45 8.19
N LEU A 61 0.48 19.43 8.30
CA LEU A 61 1.07 19.93 9.54
C LEU A 61 0.15 20.96 10.20
#